data_AF-A0A0C1UPG8-F1
#
_entry.id   AF-A0A0C1UPG8-F1
#
_cell.length_a   1.000
_cell.length_b   1.000
_cell.length_c   1.000
_cell.angle_alpha   90.00
_cell.angle_beta   90.00
_cell.angle_gamma   90.00
#
_symmetry.space_group_name_H-M   'P 1'
#
loop_
_entity.id
_entity.type
_entity.pdbx_description
1 polymer ?
#
loop_
_entity_poly.entity_id
_entity_poly.type
_entity_poly.pdbx_seq_one_letter_code
_entity_poly.pdbx_strand_id
1 'polypeptide(L)'
;MDRFTVEVISQTPNPQQTIYAAMHQDYAEGFVAHERDTWPSEEKAGEVVIKNLLKGGRGHYGPLEHPQIVLNVGWFPHSTMQQIRTHRVGVSFDVQSFRYTGSRILDVVSGKREVEEVFYLRPVGMYSDRQGKKYEYTAEERQQDIEWCLEACHRYQAKIEAGFAEEHARGLIPFDVRQHWVMSANPRSLMHLLDLRWKADAQLEAQKMCEEIWPHFQAWVPAIAAWYEENRLKKARLAP
;
A
#
# COMPACT_ATOMS: atom_id res chain seq x y z
N MET A 1 12.77 2.47 -9.72
CA MET A 1 11.75 1.98 -8.76
C MET A 1 11.01 0.78 -9.36
N ASP A 2 11.68 0.03 -10.23
CA ASP A 2 10.99 -0.57 -11.38
C ASP A 2 10.43 -1.97 -11.08
N ARG A 3 10.56 -2.39 -9.81
CA ARG A 3 10.03 -3.65 -9.29
C ARG A 3 8.84 -3.46 -8.36
N PHE A 4 8.55 -2.23 -7.94
CA PHE A 4 7.40 -1.97 -7.08
C PHE A 4 6.13 -2.41 -7.82
N THR A 5 5.31 -3.20 -7.15
CA THR A 5 4.14 -3.81 -7.78
C THR A 5 3.03 -3.95 -6.76
N VAL A 6 1.82 -3.63 -7.21
CA VAL A 6 0.57 -3.89 -6.49
C VAL A 6 -0.35 -4.61 -7.46
N GLU A 7 -0.91 -5.74 -7.02
CA GLU A 7 -1.87 -6.53 -7.80
C GLU A 7 -3.11 -6.85 -6.98
N VAL A 8 -4.27 -6.93 -7.63
CA VAL A 8 -5.52 -7.32 -6.97
C VAL A 8 -5.58 -8.85 -6.81
N ILE A 9 -5.71 -9.31 -5.57
CA ILE A 9 -6.01 -10.72 -5.26
C ILE A 9 -7.51 -10.96 -5.41
N SER A 10 -8.33 -10.11 -4.81
CA SER A 10 -9.79 -10.21 -4.84
C SER A 10 -10.43 -8.88 -4.45
N GLN A 11 -11.67 -8.65 -4.88
CA GLN A 11 -12.43 -7.48 -4.47
C GLN A 11 -13.94 -7.74 -4.53
N THR A 12 -14.72 -7.00 -3.75
CA THR A 12 -16.20 -7.06 -3.79
C THR A 12 -16.70 -6.75 -5.21
N PRO A 13 -17.49 -7.62 -5.86
CA PRO A 13 -18.14 -7.31 -7.13
C PRO A 13 -19.24 -6.27 -6.92
N ASN A 14 -19.43 -5.38 -7.90
CA ASN A 14 -20.39 -4.27 -7.82
C ASN A 14 -20.30 -3.49 -6.48
N PRO A 15 -19.12 -2.93 -6.15
CA PRO A 15 -18.91 -2.28 -4.87
C PRO A 15 -19.80 -1.05 -4.67
N GLN A 16 -20.16 -0.31 -5.71
CA GLN A 16 -21.00 0.87 -5.58
C GLN A 16 -22.46 0.50 -5.32
N GLN A 17 -22.96 -0.62 -5.85
CA GLN A 17 -24.24 -1.20 -5.42
C GLN A 17 -24.21 -1.59 -3.94
N THR A 18 -23.09 -2.16 -3.47
CA THR A 18 -22.92 -2.50 -2.04
C THR A 18 -22.96 -1.24 -1.16
N ILE A 19 -22.26 -0.17 -1.57
CA ILE A 19 -22.29 1.12 -0.85
C ILE A 19 -23.70 1.74 -0.89
N TYR A 20 -24.37 1.68 -2.05
CA TYR A 20 -25.73 2.16 -2.20
C TYR A 20 -26.70 1.42 -1.28
N ALA A 21 -26.64 0.09 -1.22
CA ALA A 21 -27.54 -0.71 -0.40
C ALA A 21 -27.36 -0.40 1.10
N ALA A 22 -26.11 -0.25 1.55
CA ALA A 22 -25.81 0.17 2.93
C ALA A 22 -26.41 1.55 3.23
N MET A 23 -26.13 2.54 2.38
CA MET A 23 -26.72 3.88 2.50
C MET A 23 -28.25 3.83 2.47
N HIS A 24 -28.85 3.01 1.59
CA HIS A 24 -30.29 2.95 1.41
C HIS A 24 -30.98 2.37 2.65
N GLN A 25 -30.38 1.35 3.27
CA GLN A 25 -30.89 0.76 4.50
C GLN A 25 -30.96 1.76 5.65
N ASP A 26 -30.05 2.75 5.72
CA ASP A 26 -30.03 3.77 6.77
C ASP A 26 -31.32 4.59 6.85
N TYR A 27 -32.11 4.63 5.79
CA TYR A 27 -33.37 5.38 5.73
C TYR A 27 -34.56 4.57 5.17
N ALA A 28 -34.41 3.26 5.03
CA ALA A 28 -35.48 2.35 4.60
C ALA A 28 -36.06 1.60 5.80
N GLU A 29 -37.40 1.55 5.91
CA GLU A 29 -38.09 0.68 6.89
C GLU A 29 -38.04 -0.80 6.48
N GLY A 30 -37.96 -1.06 5.17
CA GLY A 30 -37.86 -2.40 4.60
C GLY A 30 -36.46 -3.01 4.74
N PHE A 31 -36.38 -4.30 4.43
CA PHE A 31 -35.10 -5.02 4.40
C PHE A 31 -34.48 -4.91 3.00
N VAL A 32 -33.46 -4.07 2.83
CA VAL A 32 -32.89 -3.67 1.53
C VAL A 32 -32.48 -4.85 0.65
N ALA A 33 -32.08 -5.97 1.27
CA ALA A 33 -31.68 -7.17 0.56
C ALA A 33 -32.84 -7.84 -0.19
N HIS A 34 -34.10 -7.68 0.24
CA HIS A 34 -35.29 -8.16 -0.46
C HIS A 34 -35.59 -7.36 -1.74
N GLU A 35 -35.02 -6.17 -1.86
CA GLU A 35 -35.22 -5.26 -2.99
C GLU A 35 -34.04 -5.26 -3.95
N ARG A 36 -33.19 -6.31 -3.92
CA ARG A 36 -31.97 -6.38 -4.74
C ARG A 36 -32.22 -6.18 -6.24
N ASP A 37 -33.34 -6.69 -6.74
CA ASP A 37 -33.71 -6.58 -8.15
C ASP A 37 -34.12 -5.15 -8.57
N THR A 38 -34.39 -4.27 -7.60
CA THR A 38 -34.73 -2.86 -7.84
C THR A 38 -33.53 -1.92 -7.67
N TRP A 39 -32.38 -2.44 -7.23
CA TRP A 39 -31.18 -1.63 -7.05
C TRP A 39 -30.75 -1.01 -8.38
N PRO A 40 -30.25 0.24 -8.38
CA PRO A 40 -29.69 0.86 -9.57
C PRO A 40 -28.51 0.04 -10.10
N SER A 41 -28.18 0.22 -11.39
CA SER A 41 -26.93 -0.32 -11.96
C SER A 41 -25.71 0.17 -11.16
N GLU A 42 -24.58 -0.53 -11.26
CA GLU A 42 -23.33 -0.16 -10.58
C GLU A 42 -22.92 1.30 -10.83
N GLU A 43 -22.98 1.75 -12.08
CA GLU A 43 -22.72 3.15 -12.44
C GLU A 43 -23.70 4.12 -11.76
N LYS A 44 -25.00 3.83 -11.83
CA LYS A 44 -26.03 4.70 -11.27
C LYS A 44 -25.99 4.72 -9.74
N ALA A 45 -25.65 3.60 -9.11
CA ALA A 45 -25.40 3.49 -7.68
C ALA A 45 -24.29 4.45 -7.26
N GLY A 46 -23.18 4.48 -8.01
CA GLY A 46 -22.08 5.41 -7.82
C GLY A 46 -22.53 6.88 -7.82
N GLU A 47 -23.29 7.32 -8.83
CA GLU A 47 -23.82 8.69 -8.88
C GLU A 47 -24.68 9.05 -7.66
N VAL A 48 -25.55 8.13 -7.24
CA VAL A 48 -26.43 8.31 -6.09
C VAL A 48 -25.61 8.41 -4.80
N VAL A 49 -24.61 7.55 -4.64
CA VAL A 49 -23.66 7.57 -3.52
C VAL A 49 -22.94 8.91 -3.44
N ILE A 50 -22.38 9.43 -4.55
CA ILE A 50 -21.73 10.74 -4.57
C ILE A 50 -22.69 11.84 -4.16
N LYS A 51 -23.88 11.89 -4.78
CA LYS A 51 -24.88 12.93 -4.52
C LYS A 51 -25.31 12.99 -3.04
N ASN A 52 -25.50 11.83 -2.42
CA ASN A 52 -26.08 11.76 -1.08
C ASN A 52 -25.04 11.76 0.03
N LEU A 53 -23.92 11.05 -0.13
CA LEU A 53 -22.93 10.86 0.92
C LEU A 53 -21.79 11.90 0.90
N LEU A 54 -21.28 12.23 -0.29
CA LEU A 54 -19.98 12.91 -0.43
C LEU A 54 -20.08 14.36 -0.93
N LYS A 55 -21.08 14.67 -1.78
CA LYS A 55 -21.27 16.01 -2.35
C LYS A 55 -21.49 17.05 -1.24
N GLY A 56 -20.83 18.20 -1.38
CA GLY A 56 -20.92 19.30 -0.41
C GLY A 56 -20.18 19.04 0.90
N GLY A 57 -19.32 18.02 0.98
CA GLY A 57 -18.54 17.73 2.18
C GLY A 57 -19.36 17.11 3.32
N ARG A 58 -20.52 16.52 3.01
CA ARG A 58 -21.44 15.90 3.98
C ARG A 58 -20.79 14.85 4.88
N GLY A 59 -19.80 14.12 4.37
CA GLY A 59 -18.91 13.29 5.17
C GLY A 59 -19.55 12.03 5.77
N HIS A 60 -20.63 11.52 5.18
CA HIS A 60 -21.20 10.25 5.62
C HIS A 60 -20.43 9.07 4.98
N TYR A 61 -19.34 8.67 5.64
CA TYR A 61 -18.39 7.67 5.10
C TYR A 61 -18.68 6.23 5.52
N GLY A 62 -19.59 5.98 6.48
CA GLY A 62 -19.91 4.63 6.97
C GLY A 62 -20.24 3.63 5.85
N PRO A 63 -21.11 3.98 4.89
CA PRO A 63 -21.44 3.09 3.77
C PRO A 63 -20.23 2.71 2.90
N LEU A 64 -19.17 3.52 2.86
CA LEU A 64 -17.94 3.25 2.11
C LEU A 64 -17.04 2.21 2.81
N GLU A 65 -17.41 1.71 3.98
CA GLU A 65 -16.60 0.72 4.72
C GLU A 65 -16.94 -0.74 4.37
N HIS A 66 -18.05 -0.97 3.66
CA HIS A 66 -18.55 -2.32 3.41
C HIS A 66 -17.81 -3.07 2.29
N PRO A 67 -17.57 -2.48 1.09
CA PRO A 67 -16.79 -3.18 0.08
C PRO A 67 -15.35 -3.39 0.55
N GLN A 68 -14.74 -4.51 0.16
CA GLN A 68 -13.35 -4.84 0.48
C GLN A 68 -12.55 -5.13 -0.78
N ILE A 69 -11.31 -4.66 -0.80
CA ILE A 69 -10.29 -5.02 -1.79
C ILE A 69 -9.11 -5.65 -1.06
N VAL A 70 -8.56 -6.71 -1.66
CA VAL A 70 -7.38 -7.41 -1.17
C VAL A 70 -6.30 -7.29 -2.23
N LEU A 71 -5.18 -6.69 -1.84
CA LEU A 71 -4.04 -6.36 -2.68
C LEU A 71 -2.83 -7.20 -2.25
N ASN A 72 -2.09 -7.72 -3.22
CA ASN A 72 -0.72 -8.16 -3.00
C ASN A 72 0.21 -7.00 -3.30
N VAL A 73 1.07 -6.65 -2.35
CA VAL A 73 2.03 -5.56 -2.47
C VAL A 73 3.42 -6.14 -2.35
N GLY A 74 4.28 -5.88 -3.32
CA GLY A 74 5.58 -6.52 -3.40
C GLY A 74 6.72 -5.59 -3.77
N TRP A 75 7.92 -6.08 -3.49
CA TRP A 75 9.21 -5.46 -3.78
C TRP A 75 9.46 -4.07 -3.17
N PHE A 76 8.57 -3.55 -2.33
CA PHE A 76 8.80 -2.36 -1.52
C PHE A 76 9.79 -2.63 -0.38
N PRO A 77 10.54 -1.61 0.11
CA PRO A 77 11.40 -1.78 1.27
C PRO A 77 10.59 -2.00 2.55
N HIS A 78 11.16 -2.74 3.50
CA HIS A 78 10.59 -2.95 4.83
C HIS A 78 10.21 -1.64 5.53
N SER A 79 10.97 -0.55 5.35
CA SER A 79 10.64 0.77 5.90
C SER A 79 9.29 1.31 5.42
N THR A 80 8.89 1.00 4.19
CA THR A 80 7.56 1.36 3.67
C THR A 80 6.51 0.57 4.43
N MET A 81 6.68 -0.75 4.57
CA MET A 81 5.73 -1.58 5.33
C MET A 81 5.58 -1.10 6.79
N GLN A 82 6.66 -0.66 7.45
CA GLN A 82 6.59 -0.09 8.81
C GLN A 82 5.73 1.19 8.89
N GLN A 83 5.67 1.98 7.82
CA GLN A 83 4.81 3.15 7.74
C GLN A 83 3.37 2.79 7.38
N ILE A 84 3.16 1.79 6.53
CA ILE A 84 1.83 1.41 6.07
C ILE A 84 1.04 0.72 7.19
N ARG A 85 1.68 -0.13 8.00
CA ARG A 85 1.04 -0.79 9.15
C ARG A 85 0.59 0.15 10.28
N THR A 86 0.92 1.45 10.24
CA THR A 86 0.40 2.43 11.20
C THR A 86 -1.06 2.78 10.93
N HIS A 87 -1.55 2.48 9.73
CA HIS A 87 -2.97 2.49 9.39
C HIS A 87 -3.61 1.27 10.04
N ARG A 88 -4.61 1.47 10.91
CA ARG A 88 -5.16 0.42 11.78
C ARG A 88 -6.65 0.16 11.56
N VAL A 89 -7.37 1.13 11.00
CA VAL A 89 -8.83 1.10 10.90
C VAL A 89 -9.21 0.68 9.49
N GLY A 90 -10.01 -0.38 9.36
CA GLY A 90 -10.49 -0.90 8.08
C GLY A 90 -9.36 -1.36 7.14
N VAL A 91 -8.21 -1.73 7.70
CA VAL A 91 -7.08 -2.34 6.99
C VAL A 91 -6.52 -3.53 7.77
N SER A 92 -6.07 -4.55 7.07
CA SER A 92 -5.40 -5.72 7.66
C SER A 92 -4.19 -6.11 6.81
N PHE A 93 -3.23 -6.81 7.43
CA PHE A 93 -1.95 -7.13 6.80
C PHE A 93 -1.48 -8.55 7.14
N ASP A 94 -0.98 -9.25 6.13
CA ASP A 94 -0.17 -10.47 6.28
C ASP A 94 1.16 -10.25 5.59
N VAL A 95 2.25 -10.34 6.35
CA VAL A 95 3.57 -9.85 5.92
C VAL A 95 4.55 -11.00 5.81
N GLN A 96 5.34 -10.99 4.73
CA GLN A 96 6.44 -11.94 4.52
C GLN A 96 7.38 -11.97 5.74
N SER A 97 7.40 -13.11 6.44
CA SER A 97 8.15 -13.27 7.67
C SER A 97 9.63 -13.61 7.41
N PHE A 98 10.52 -12.74 7.88
CA PHE A 98 11.96 -12.98 7.83
C PHE A 98 12.45 -14.08 8.79
N ARG A 99 11.54 -14.68 9.57
CA ARG A 99 11.82 -15.91 10.32
C ARG A 99 11.88 -17.14 9.39
N TYR A 100 11.30 -17.05 8.19
CA TYR A 100 11.14 -18.18 7.26
C TYR A 100 11.67 -17.88 5.85
N THR A 101 11.99 -16.63 5.51
CA THR A 101 12.39 -16.22 4.15
C THR A 101 13.84 -15.74 4.07
N GLY A 102 14.73 -16.42 4.79
CA GLY A 102 16.17 -16.12 4.83
C GLY A 102 16.94 -16.59 3.60
N SER A 103 16.43 -17.61 2.89
CA SER A 103 17.11 -18.23 1.75
C SER A 103 17.53 -17.25 0.66
N ARG A 104 16.68 -16.26 0.35
CA ARG A 104 17.00 -15.21 -0.64
C ARG A 104 18.25 -14.40 -0.32
N ILE A 105 18.62 -14.27 0.96
CA ILE A 105 19.83 -13.56 1.40
C ILE A 105 21.06 -14.42 1.12
N LEU A 106 20.95 -15.73 1.36
CA LEU A 106 22.00 -16.72 1.04
C LEU A 106 22.19 -16.86 -0.48
N ASP A 107 21.08 -16.77 -1.25
CA ASP A 107 21.12 -16.82 -2.70
C ASP A 107 22.03 -15.73 -3.29
N VAL A 108 22.08 -14.55 -2.68
CA VAL A 108 22.99 -13.46 -3.10
C VAL A 108 24.45 -13.88 -2.97
N VAL A 109 24.83 -14.48 -1.84
CA VAL A 109 26.22 -14.95 -1.63
C VAL A 109 26.58 -16.05 -2.63
N SER A 110 25.63 -16.94 -2.93
CA SER A 110 25.84 -18.02 -3.90
C SER A 110 25.78 -17.58 -5.36
N GLY A 111 25.53 -16.30 -5.65
CA GLY A 111 25.39 -15.76 -7.01
C GLY A 111 24.12 -16.19 -7.74
N LYS A 112 23.11 -16.71 -7.03
CA LYS A 112 21.81 -17.11 -7.61
C LYS A 112 20.83 -15.96 -7.76
N ARG A 113 21.10 -14.83 -7.10
CA ARG A 113 20.22 -13.67 -7.05
C ARG A 113 21.05 -12.40 -6.93
N GLU A 114 20.64 -11.34 -7.59
CA GLU A 114 21.29 -10.05 -7.44
C GLU A 114 20.95 -9.40 -6.09
N VAL A 115 21.90 -8.68 -5.49
CA VAL A 115 21.72 -8.02 -4.18
C VAL A 115 20.52 -7.08 -4.17
N GLU A 116 20.27 -6.37 -5.27
CA GLU A 116 19.18 -5.41 -5.42
C GLU A 116 17.79 -6.06 -5.57
N GLU A 117 17.73 -7.38 -5.77
CA GLU A 117 16.48 -8.15 -5.69
C GLU A 117 16.07 -8.44 -4.25
N VAL A 118 17.02 -8.35 -3.32
CA VAL A 118 16.81 -8.57 -1.89
C VAL A 118 16.72 -7.26 -1.15
N PHE A 119 17.56 -6.29 -1.49
CA PHE A 119 17.62 -4.98 -0.85
C PHE A 119 17.16 -3.89 -1.81
N TYR A 120 16.48 -2.89 -1.26
CA TYR A 120 16.12 -1.69 -1.97
C TYR A 120 17.11 -0.59 -1.64
N LEU A 121 17.70 0.00 -2.68
CA LEU A 121 18.40 1.26 -2.63
C LEU A 121 17.69 2.23 -3.58
N ARG A 122 17.66 3.50 -3.22
CA ARG A 122 17.11 4.53 -4.10
C ARG A 122 17.94 4.61 -5.41
N PRO A 123 17.34 5.02 -6.54
CA PRO A 123 18.12 5.39 -7.71
C PRO A 123 19.06 6.57 -7.41
N VAL A 124 20.17 6.70 -8.13
CA VAL A 124 20.99 7.92 -8.11
C VAL A 124 20.12 9.12 -8.49
N GLY A 125 20.30 10.24 -7.81
CA GLY A 125 19.56 11.45 -8.14
C GLY A 125 19.47 12.49 -7.03
N MET A 126 18.67 13.52 -7.29
CA MET A 126 18.43 14.63 -6.37
C MET A 126 17.18 14.38 -5.54
N TYR A 127 17.30 14.55 -4.24
CA TYR A 127 16.23 14.33 -3.27
C TYR A 127 16.05 15.57 -2.38
N SER A 128 14.89 15.63 -1.72
CA SER A 128 14.59 16.64 -0.71
C SER A 128 13.95 15.99 0.50
N ASP A 129 14.36 16.38 1.70
CA ASP A 129 13.67 15.98 2.92
C ASP A 129 12.41 16.84 3.18
N ARG A 130 11.70 16.52 4.25
CA ARG A 130 10.48 17.22 4.66
C ARG A 130 10.71 18.68 5.07
N GLN A 131 11.95 19.05 5.42
CA GLN A 131 12.34 20.41 5.77
C GLN A 131 12.79 21.20 4.52
N GLY A 132 12.77 20.58 3.34
CA GLY A 132 13.20 21.18 2.08
C GLY A 132 14.71 21.13 1.85
N LYS A 133 15.48 20.45 2.72
CA LYS A 133 16.92 20.26 2.50
C LYS A 133 17.10 19.33 1.31
N LYS A 134 17.76 19.85 0.28
CA LYS A 134 18.13 19.07 -0.91
C LYS A 134 19.46 18.35 -0.68
N TYR A 135 19.55 17.14 -1.20
CA TYR A 135 20.79 16.35 -1.23
C TYR A 135 20.84 15.55 -2.52
N GLU A 136 22.05 15.23 -2.94
CA GLU A 136 22.31 14.30 -4.02
C GLU A 136 22.62 12.93 -3.41
N TYR A 137 22.18 11.87 -4.08
CA TYR A 137 22.65 10.50 -3.82
C TYR A 137 23.44 10.05 -5.04
N THR A 138 24.77 10.00 -4.91
CA THR A 138 25.68 9.82 -6.05
C THR A 138 25.87 8.35 -6.41
N ALA A 139 26.53 8.08 -7.55
CA ALA A 139 26.87 6.72 -7.95
C ALA A 139 27.88 6.07 -6.99
N GLU A 140 28.81 6.84 -6.45
CA GLU A 140 29.83 6.39 -5.49
C GLU A 140 29.20 6.01 -4.16
N GLU A 141 28.31 6.86 -3.61
CA GLU A 141 27.57 6.56 -2.38
C GLU A 141 26.71 5.30 -2.56
N ARG A 142 26.03 5.19 -3.70
CA ARG A 142 25.22 4.01 -4.03
C ARG A 142 26.06 2.75 -4.12
N GLN A 143 27.26 2.82 -4.70
CA GLN A 143 28.17 1.68 -4.78
C GLN A 143 28.62 1.22 -3.38
N GLN A 144 28.91 2.16 -2.47
CA GLN A 144 29.24 1.85 -1.07
C GLN A 144 28.08 1.15 -0.34
N ASP A 145 26.84 1.59 -0.58
CA ASP A 145 25.66 0.96 0.01
C ASP A 145 25.40 -0.45 -0.55
N ILE A 146 25.70 -0.68 -1.83
CA ILE A 146 25.67 -2.02 -2.44
C ILE A 146 26.68 -2.95 -1.77
N GLU A 147 27.91 -2.49 -1.58
CA GLU A 147 28.98 -3.23 -0.91
C GLU A 147 28.59 -3.56 0.54
N TRP A 148 27.95 -2.62 1.24
CA TRP A 148 27.42 -2.87 2.58
C TRP A 148 26.34 -3.96 2.59
N CYS A 149 25.42 -3.95 1.62
CA CYS A 149 24.40 -4.99 1.50
C CYS A 149 25.02 -6.37 1.25
N LEU A 150 26.06 -6.46 0.41
CA LEU A 150 26.79 -7.70 0.14
C LEU A 150 27.52 -8.22 1.39
N GLU A 151 28.22 -7.35 2.11
CA GLU A 151 28.89 -7.69 3.37
C GLU A 151 27.88 -8.20 4.41
N ALA A 152 26.71 -7.57 4.51
CA ALA A 152 25.66 -8.03 5.41
C ALA A 152 25.10 -9.41 5.02
N CYS A 153 24.99 -9.72 3.72
CA CYS A 153 24.67 -11.07 3.24
C CYS A 153 25.69 -12.12 3.71
N HIS A 154 26.98 -11.83 3.57
CA HIS A 154 28.05 -12.73 4.05
C HIS A 154 28.00 -12.93 5.57
N ARG A 155 27.77 -11.87 6.35
CA ARG A 155 27.58 -11.97 7.81
C ARG A 155 26.36 -12.78 8.19
N TYR A 156 25.25 -12.60 7.46
CA TYR A 156 24.06 -13.41 7.65
C TYR A 156 24.35 -14.89 7.40
N GLN A 157 25.00 -15.24 6.29
CA GLN A 157 25.42 -16.61 5.98
C GLN A 157 26.28 -17.21 7.11
N ALA A 158 27.32 -16.50 7.54
CA ALA A 158 28.20 -16.99 8.61
C ALA A 158 27.46 -17.28 9.92
N LYS A 159 26.42 -16.49 10.24
CA LYS A 159 25.55 -16.77 11.42
C LYS A 159 24.71 -18.02 11.24
N ILE A 160 24.11 -18.20 10.07
CA ILE A 160 23.31 -19.40 9.77
C ILE A 160 24.19 -20.66 9.84
N GLU A 161 25.40 -20.61 9.25
CA GLU A 161 26.37 -21.72 9.29
C GLU A 161 26.85 -22.03 10.73
N ALA A 162 26.91 -21.01 11.60
CA ALA A 162 27.18 -21.17 13.02
C ALA A 162 25.98 -21.67 13.86
N GLY A 163 24.83 -21.97 13.22
CA GLY A 163 23.65 -22.53 13.88
C GLY A 163 22.70 -21.52 14.50
N PHE A 164 22.80 -20.23 14.16
CA PHE A 164 21.85 -19.21 14.64
C PHE A 164 20.53 -19.32 13.90
N ALA A 165 19.41 -19.08 14.60
CA ALA A 165 18.10 -18.97 13.97
C ALA A 165 17.97 -17.70 13.11
N GLU A 166 17.17 -17.77 12.05
CA GLU A 166 16.94 -16.68 11.10
C GLU A 166 16.40 -15.43 11.78
N GLU A 167 15.57 -15.59 12.81
CA GLU A 167 14.96 -14.46 13.52
C GLU A 167 15.96 -13.61 14.31
N HIS A 168 17.09 -14.20 14.69
CA HIS A 168 18.23 -13.52 15.29
C HIS A 168 19.18 -13.01 14.21
N ALA A 169 19.56 -13.87 13.25
CA ALA A 169 20.50 -13.51 12.18
C ALA A 169 20.01 -12.33 11.32
N ARG A 170 18.70 -12.23 11.07
CA ARG A 170 18.11 -11.11 10.32
C ARG A 170 18.34 -9.74 10.97
N GLY A 171 18.70 -9.66 12.25
CA GLY A 171 19.04 -8.38 12.88
C GLY A 171 20.29 -7.72 12.30
N LEU A 172 21.07 -8.45 11.50
CA LEU A 172 22.29 -7.96 10.86
C LEU A 172 22.08 -7.37 9.47
N ILE A 173 20.94 -7.62 8.83
CA ILE A 173 20.71 -7.20 7.44
C ILE A 173 20.26 -5.73 7.38
N PRO A 174 20.58 -5.00 6.30
CA PRO A 174 20.10 -3.66 6.07
C PRO A 174 18.58 -3.55 6.21
N PHE A 175 18.13 -2.45 6.80
CA PHE A 175 16.71 -2.24 7.12
C PHE A 175 15.83 -2.30 5.89
N ASP A 176 16.26 -1.72 4.76
CA ASP A 176 15.51 -1.67 3.51
C ASP A 176 15.61 -2.95 2.66
N VAL A 177 15.63 -4.10 3.33
CA VAL A 177 15.34 -5.37 2.67
C VAL A 177 13.93 -5.33 2.07
N ARG A 178 13.78 -5.77 0.82
CA ARG A 178 12.49 -5.84 0.13
C ARG A 178 11.56 -6.78 0.86
N GLN A 179 10.28 -6.47 0.91
CA GLN A 179 9.29 -7.26 1.60
C GLN A 179 8.00 -7.30 0.81
N HIS A 180 7.33 -8.46 0.83
CA HIS A 180 6.01 -8.63 0.24
C HIS A 180 4.96 -8.74 1.34
N TRP A 181 3.75 -8.27 1.09
CA TRP A 181 2.63 -8.43 2.01
C TRP A 181 1.29 -8.41 1.27
N VAL A 182 0.31 -9.06 1.88
CA VAL A 182 -1.10 -8.91 1.51
C VAL A 182 -1.70 -7.81 2.38
N MET A 183 -2.48 -6.93 1.76
CA MET A 183 -3.21 -5.85 2.42
C MET A 183 -4.68 -5.92 2.02
N SER A 184 -5.58 -5.93 3.01
CA SER A 184 -7.01 -5.70 2.75
C SER A 184 -7.40 -4.29 3.17
N ALA A 185 -8.34 -3.68 2.46
CA ALA A 185 -8.88 -2.37 2.81
C ALA A 185 -10.32 -2.18 2.29
N ASN A 186 -11.07 -1.32 2.96
CA ASN A 186 -12.30 -0.74 2.40
C ASN A 186 -12.03 0.61 1.69
N PRO A 187 -12.96 1.11 0.87
CA PRO A 187 -12.80 2.40 0.20
C PRO A 187 -12.50 3.59 1.11
N ARG A 188 -13.15 3.70 2.28
CA ARG A 188 -12.88 4.79 3.23
C ARG A 188 -11.43 4.76 3.72
N SER A 189 -10.98 3.61 4.20
CA SER A 189 -9.65 3.40 4.74
C SER A 189 -8.56 3.53 3.68
N LEU A 190 -8.84 3.10 2.43
CA LEU A 190 -7.88 3.28 1.34
C LEU A 190 -7.74 4.76 0.95
N MET A 191 -8.84 5.52 0.86
CA MET A 191 -8.77 6.98 0.67
C MET A 191 -8.00 7.67 1.80
N HIS A 192 -8.20 7.23 3.05
CA HIS A 192 -7.44 7.73 4.20
C HIS A 192 -5.93 7.45 4.06
N LEU A 193 -5.56 6.25 3.61
CA LEU A 193 -4.17 5.91 3.32
C LEU A 193 -3.59 6.83 2.23
N LEU A 194 -4.31 7.00 1.12
CA LEU A 194 -3.90 7.86 0.00
C LEU A 194 -3.70 9.32 0.46
N ASP A 195 -4.61 9.86 1.27
CA ASP A 195 -4.52 11.22 1.81
C ASP A 195 -3.23 11.47 2.60
N LEU A 196 -2.77 10.47 3.37
CA LEU A 196 -1.58 10.59 4.21
C LEU A 196 -0.27 10.19 3.52
N ARG A 197 -0.32 9.23 2.59
CA ARG A 197 0.87 8.61 1.99
C ARG A 197 1.16 9.07 0.56
N TRP A 198 0.20 9.72 -0.11
CA TRP A 198 0.39 10.25 -1.46
C TRP A 198 0.64 11.76 -1.55
N LYS A 199 0.66 12.46 -0.41
CA LYS A 199 1.04 13.87 -0.35
C LYS A 199 2.51 14.07 -0.75
N ALA A 200 2.84 15.23 -1.31
CA ALA A 200 4.16 15.50 -1.87
C ALA A 200 5.30 15.45 -0.82
N ASP A 201 5.01 15.74 0.45
CA ASP A 201 5.97 15.69 1.56
C ASP A 201 6.00 14.32 2.28
N ALA A 202 5.28 13.31 1.79
CA ALA A 202 5.41 11.93 2.25
C ALA A 202 6.67 11.29 1.67
N GLN A 203 7.12 10.19 2.27
CA GLN A 203 8.25 9.43 1.75
C GLN A 203 7.97 8.90 0.33
N LEU A 204 8.95 9.00 -0.57
CA LEU A 204 8.81 8.66 -1.99
C LEU A 204 8.31 7.23 -2.22
N GLU A 205 8.82 6.27 -1.46
CA GLU A 205 8.41 4.87 -1.62
C GLU A 205 6.94 4.65 -1.24
N ALA A 206 6.44 5.38 -0.23
CA ALA A 206 5.02 5.35 0.13
C ALA A 206 4.16 6.03 -0.95
N GLN A 207 4.64 7.13 -1.56
CA GLN A 207 3.96 7.77 -2.68
C GLN A 207 3.86 6.82 -3.88
N LYS A 208 4.94 6.09 -4.18
CA LYS A 208 4.96 5.09 -5.26
C LYS A 208 3.98 3.95 -4.99
N MET A 209 3.85 3.49 -3.74
CA MET A 209 2.82 2.52 -3.39
C MET A 209 1.41 3.05 -3.68
N CYS A 210 1.14 4.32 -3.36
CA CYS A 210 -0.15 4.93 -3.69
C CYS A 210 -0.38 5.03 -5.21
N GLU A 211 0.66 5.32 -5.99
CA GLU A 211 0.60 5.33 -7.46
C GLU A 211 0.26 3.94 -8.02
N GLU A 212 0.83 2.87 -7.47
CA GLU A 212 0.52 1.48 -7.87
C GLU A 212 -0.89 1.03 -7.42
N ILE A 213 -1.36 1.50 -6.26
CA ILE A 213 -2.71 1.21 -5.75
C ILE A 213 -3.80 1.89 -6.59
N TRP A 214 -3.53 3.12 -7.05
CA TRP A 214 -4.55 4.02 -7.58
C TRP A 214 -5.33 3.48 -8.79
N PRO A 215 -4.68 2.89 -9.83
CA PRO A 215 -5.41 2.32 -10.97
C PRO A 215 -6.41 1.24 -10.55
N HIS A 216 -6.05 0.39 -9.59
CA HIS A 216 -6.93 -0.65 -9.07
C HIS A 216 -8.13 -0.06 -8.34
N PHE A 217 -7.92 0.99 -7.53
CA PHE A 217 -9.00 1.71 -6.86
C PHE A 217 -9.94 2.41 -7.85
N GLN A 218 -9.39 3.06 -8.89
CA GLN A 218 -10.16 3.71 -9.95
C GLN A 218 -11.03 2.70 -10.72
N ALA A 219 -10.47 1.55 -11.07
CA ALA A 219 -11.19 0.50 -11.76
C ALA A 219 -12.30 -0.12 -10.88
N TRP A 220 -12.06 -0.23 -9.57
CA TRP A 220 -12.99 -0.85 -8.64
C TRP A 220 -14.18 0.05 -8.28
N VAL A 221 -13.95 1.32 -7.91
CA VAL A 221 -15.00 2.24 -7.43
C VAL A 221 -14.97 3.59 -8.20
N PRO A 222 -15.29 3.59 -9.51
CA PRO A 222 -15.00 4.71 -10.41
C PRO A 222 -15.63 6.05 -10.00
N ALA A 223 -16.89 6.09 -9.53
CA ALA A 223 -17.50 7.36 -9.14
C ALA A 223 -16.85 7.95 -7.87
N ILE A 224 -16.50 7.10 -6.90
CA ILE A 224 -15.81 7.50 -5.66
C ILE A 224 -14.39 7.95 -5.97
N ALA A 225 -13.69 7.25 -6.86
CA ALA A 225 -12.35 7.63 -7.29
C ALA A 225 -12.34 8.98 -8.02
N ALA A 226 -13.27 9.22 -8.94
CA ALA A 226 -13.41 10.51 -9.63
C ALA A 226 -13.69 11.66 -8.64
N TRP A 227 -14.59 11.43 -7.67
CA TRP A 227 -14.83 12.40 -6.59
C TRP A 227 -13.58 12.64 -5.74
N TYR A 228 -12.84 11.58 -5.38
CA TYR A 228 -11.61 11.70 -4.59
C TYR A 228 -10.54 12.50 -5.33
N GLU A 229 -10.35 12.23 -6.63
CA GLU A 229 -9.42 12.96 -7.50
C GLU A 229 -9.74 14.45 -7.54
N GLU A 230 -10.99 14.81 -7.80
CA GLU A 230 -11.42 16.21 -7.86
C GLU A 230 -11.30 16.91 -6.51
N ASN A 231 -11.60 16.22 -5.39
CA ASN A 231 -11.84 16.88 -4.10
C ASN A 231 -10.73 16.73 -3.07
N ARG A 232 -9.89 15.68 -3.16
CA ARG A 232 -8.98 15.28 -2.07
C ARG A 232 -7.57 14.93 -2.51
N LEU A 233 -7.40 14.31 -3.68
CA LEU A 233 -6.12 13.77 -4.15
C LEU A 233 -4.98 14.78 -4.02
N LYS A 234 -3.94 14.39 -3.26
CA LYS A 234 -2.73 15.20 -3.00
C LYS A 234 -2.98 16.57 -2.35
N LYS A 235 -4.20 16.87 -1.89
CA LYS A 235 -4.54 18.16 -1.23
C LYS A 235 -4.20 18.18 0.26
N ALA A 236 -3.59 17.11 0.78
CA ALA A 236 -3.17 16.98 2.18
C ALA A 236 -4.27 17.35 3.20
N ARG A 237 -5.54 17.13 2.83
CA ARG A 237 -6.65 17.29 3.76
C ARG A 237 -6.51 16.18 4.79
N LEU A 238 -6.51 16.55 6.08
CA LEU A 238 -6.62 15.54 7.13
C LEU A 238 -7.85 14.68 6.81
N ALA A 239 -7.58 13.38 6.69
CA ALA A 239 -8.50 12.42 6.15
C ALA A 239 -9.71 12.19 7.09
N PRO A 240 -10.89 11.84 6.53
CA PRO A 240 -12.05 11.42 7.30
C PRO A 240 -11.85 10.07 8.01
#